data_AF-A0A139P9Y1-F1
#
_entry.id   AF-A0A139P9Y1-F1
#
_cell.length_a   1.000
_cell.length_b   1.000
_cell.length_c   1.000
_cell.angle_alpha   90.00
_cell.angle_beta   90.00
_cell.angle_gamma   90.00
#
_symmetry.space_group_name_H-M   'P 1'
#
loop_
_entity.id
_entity.type
_entity.pdbx_description
1 polymer ?
#
loop_
_entity_poly.entity_id
_entity_poly.type
_entity_poly.pdbx_seq_one_letter_code
_entity_poly.pdbx_strand_id
1 'polypeptide(L)'
;MGFCTNCGHALAEGAHFCSNCGVAMGKTDAEMSQRKTVYGGELYKCPSCAERLDSFMSSCPSCGYELRGAGARSRVEKLANKLGSTKNKEQKIELIRNFYIPNTKEDIYEFVILATSNMNSYGYDFEAWNTKLEQAYQKATLSFGNTKEFQYISQLYSQAQKRKRLKSFMKTLRSSNKLQFFLSFGGGLTMVWAAGAIEKNIDTSNFFGSIIMFFGRAISMLGTLLFIFSFLIIFLRKKKVSN
;
A
#
# COMPACT_ATOMS: atom_id res chain seq x y z
N MET A 1 10.29 -38.04 57.77
CA MET A 1 11.24 -37.55 56.73
C MET A 1 10.64 -37.80 55.36
N GLY A 2 10.46 -36.77 54.54
CA GLY A 2 9.94 -36.89 53.18
C GLY A 2 11.07 -36.98 52.14
N PHE A 3 10.77 -37.51 50.95
CA PHE A 3 11.70 -37.56 49.82
C PHE A 3 11.22 -36.63 48.70
N CYS A 4 12.15 -36.04 47.97
CA CYS A 4 11.85 -35.21 46.81
C CYS A 4 11.17 -36.04 45.71
N THR A 5 10.00 -35.62 45.24
CA THR A 5 9.26 -36.31 44.17
C THR A 5 9.94 -36.24 42.81
N ASN A 6 10.85 -35.29 42.62
CA ASN A 6 11.57 -35.12 41.35
C ASN A 6 12.88 -35.92 41.29
N CYS A 7 13.64 -36.02 42.38
CA CYS A 7 14.99 -36.63 42.36
C CYS A 7 15.25 -37.70 43.44
N GLY A 8 14.27 -37.99 44.31
CA GLY A 8 14.37 -39.03 45.33
C GLY A 8 15.29 -38.70 46.52
N HIS A 9 15.90 -37.52 46.57
CA HIS A 9 16.76 -37.12 47.69
C HIS A 9 15.95 -36.88 48.97
N ALA A 10 16.51 -37.26 50.12
CA ALA A 10 15.90 -37.03 51.42
C ALA A 10 15.79 -35.52 51.70
N LEU A 11 14.60 -35.08 52.12
CA LEU A 11 14.36 -33.68 52.45
C LEU A 11 14.62 -33.45 53.94
N ALA A 12 15.34 -32.37 54.24
CA ALA A 12 15.45 -31.87 55.60
C ALA A 12 14.07 -31.44 56.14
N GLU A 13 13.85 -31.57 57.45
CA GLU A 13 12.58 -31.15 58.07
C GLU A 13 12.36 -29.65 57.86
N GLY A 14 11.19 -29.28 57.33
CA GLY A 14 10.85 -27.89 57.00
C GLY A 14 11.47 -27.33 55.71
N ALA A 15 12.10 -28.15 54.86
CA ALA A 15 12.71 -27.67 53.63
C ALA A 15 11.67 -27.17 52.61
N HIS A 16 11.73 -25.89 52.26
CA HIS A 16 10.92 -25.27 51.20
C HIS A 16 11.42 -25.59 49.78
N PHE A 17 12.65 -26.11 49.64
CA PHE A 17 13.25 -26.51 48.37
C PHE A 17 14.12 -27.75 48.56
N CYS A 18 14.24 -28.60 47.54
CA CYS A 18 15.16 -29.72 47.54
C CYS A 18 16.61 -29.24 47.39
N SER A 19 17.47 -29.56 48.36
CA SER A 19 18.90 -29.22 48.36
C SER A 19 19.69 -29.83 47.20
N ASN A 20 19.23 -30.93 46.62
CA ASN A 20 19.93 -31.63 45.55
C ASN A 20 19.54 -31.11 44.14
N CYS A 21 18.25 -30.85 43.89
CA CYS A 21 17.77 -30.49 42.54
C CYS A 21 17.09 -29.11 42.44
N GLY A 22 16.94 -28.39 43.57
CA GLY A 22 16.40 -27.04 43.60
C GLY A 22 14.88 -26.92 43.43
N VAL A 23 14.13 -28.03 43.38
CA VAL A 23 12.66 -27.97 43.22
C VAL A 23 11.99 -27.45 44.50
N ALA A 24 11.04 -26.53 44.36
CA ALA A 24 10.27 -26.01 45.49
C ALA A 24 9.29 -27.05 46.02
N MET A 25 9.24 -27.23 47.34
CA MET A 25 8.34 -28.15 48.02
C MET A 25 7.23 -27.32 48.69
N GLY A 26 5.97 -27.55 48.31
CA GLY A 26 4.81 -26.99 49.02
C GLY A 26 4.10 -25.79 48.40
N LYS A 27 3.88 -25.77 47.09
CA LYS A 27 2.83 -24.93 46.48
C LYS A 27 1.95 -25.79 45.58
N THR A 28 0.66 -25.83 45.88
CA THR A 28 -0.40 -26.21 44.93
C THR A 28 -0.24 -25.38 43.66
N ASP A 29 -0.64 -25.94 42.52
CA ASP A 29 -0.37 -25.50 41.14
C ASP A 29 -0.90 -24.11 40.72
N ALA A 30 -0.81 -23.10 41.58
CA ALA A 30 -1.09 -21.72 41.27
C ALA A 30 0.15 -20.88 41.62
N GLU A 31 0.77 -20.29 40.60
CA GLU A 31 1.83 -19.29 40.72
C GLU A 31 3.24 -19.81 41.02
N MET A 32 3.62 -20.88 40.33
CA MET A 32 5.00 -20.93 39.84
C MET A 32 5.10 -19.89 38.72
N SER A 33 5.82 -18.80 39.00
CA SER A 33 6.32 -17.84 38.01
C SER A 33 7.11 -18.59 36.94
N GLN A 34 6.39 -19.16 35.98
CA GLN A 34 6.98 -19.60 34.74
C GLN A 34 7.46 -18.31 34.07
N ARG A 35 8.77 -18.19 33.91
CA ARG A 35 9.33 -17.44 32.78
C ARG A 35 8.75 -18.09 31.53
N LYS A 36 7.55 -17.65 31.14
CA LYS A 36 6.82 -18.12 29.97
C LYS A 36 7.61 -17.57 28.79
N THR A 37 8.46 -18.39 28.21
CA THR A 37 9.01 -18.13 26.89
C THR A 37 7.82 -18.22 25.92
N VAL A 38 7.14 -17.09 25.72
CA VAL A 38 6.13 -16.97 24.67
C VAL A 38 6.90 -17.02 23.35
N TYR A 39 6.94 -18.20 22.73
CA TYR A 39 7.41 -18.31 21.35
C TYR A 39 6.54 -17.38 20.49
N GLY A 40 7.16 -16.34 19.93
CA GLY A 40 6.52 -15.18 19.34
C GLY A 40 5.88 -15.41 17.96
N GLY A 41 5.16 -16.51 17.78
CA GLY A 41 4.42 -16.80 16.57
C GLY A 41 3.35 -17.86 16.80
N GLU A 42 2.15 -17.63 16.26
CA GLU A 42 1.13 -18.68 16.17
C GLU A 42 1.60 -19.74 15.17
N LEU A 43 1.72 -20.99 15.62
CA LEU A 43 2.07 -22.11 14.75
C LEU A 43 0.78 -22.64 14.11
N TYR A 44 0.59 -22.37 12.82
CA TYR A 44 -0.53 -22.92 12.07
C TYR A 44 -0.22 -24.35 11.63
N LYS A 45 -1.05 -25.29 12.06
CA LYS A 45 -0.96 -26.70 11.68
C LYS A 45 -2.14 -27.09 10.79
N CYS A 46 -1.90 -27.99 9.84
CA CYS A 46 -2.97 -28.57 9.03
C CYS A 46 -3.95 -29.34 9.94
N PRO A 47 -5.26 -29.06 9.90
CA PRO A 47 -6.24 -29.79 10.71
C PRO A 47 -6.38 -31.25 10.28
N SER A 48 -5.98 -31.61 9.06
CA SER A 48 -6.08 -32.97 8.53
C SER A 48 -4.86 -33.85 8.78
N CYS A 49 -3.64 -33.30 8.79
CA CYS A 49 -2.41 -34.11 8.90
C CYS A 49 -1.35 -33.54 9.86
N ALA A 50 -1.65 -32.44 10.56
CA ALA A 50 -0.77 -31.75 11.50
C ALA A 50 0.54 -31.16 10.93
N GLU A 51 0.72 -31.17 9.60
CA GLU A 51 1.82 -30.49 8.92
C GLU A 51 1.90 -29.01 9.31
N ARG A 52 3.11 -28.47 9.42
CA ARG A 52 3.31 -27.04 9.62
C ARG A 52 2.96 -26.30 8.34
N LEU A 53 2.03 -25.35 8.44
CA LEU A 53 1.62 -24.53 7.31
C LEU A 53 2.43 -23.24 7.27
N ASP A 54 2.87 -22.88 6.07
CA ASP A 54 3.39 -21.55 5.80
C ASP A 54 2.25 -20.55 5.62
N SER A 55 2.60 -19.27 5.73
CA SER A 55 1.69 -18.16 5.44
C SER A 55 1.06 -18.28 4.05
N PHE A 56 -0.24 -17.99 3.93
CA PHE A 56 -0.99 -17.87 2.66
C PHE A 56 -1.22 -19.16 1.85
N MET A 57 -1.01 -20.32 2.45
CA MET A 57 -1.36 -21.57 1.77
C MET A 57 -2.87 -21.73 1.68
N SER A 58 -3.40 -21.97 0.47
CA SER A 58 -4.82 -22.33 0.24
C SER A 58 -5.07 -23.83 0.43
N SER A 59 -4.03 -24.64 0.39
CA SER A 59 -4.07 -26.09 0.56
C SER A 59 -2.81 -26.61 1.26
N CYS A 60 -2.95 -27.63 2.09
CA CYS A 60 -1.81 -28.30 2.72
C CYS A 60 -0.92 -29.00 1.66
N PRO A 61 0.40 -28.79 1.67
CA PRO A 61 1.30 -29.40 0.68
C PRO A 61 1.45 -30.92 0.89
N SER A 62 1.25 -31.39 2.13
CA SER A 62 1.48 -32.78 2.50
C SER A 62 0.24 -33.67 2.29
N CYS A 63 -0.98 -33.13 2.37
CA CYS A 63 -2.20 -33.94 2.28
C CYS A 63 -3.30 -33.38 1.37
N GLY A 64 -3.12 -32.19 0.78
CA GLY A 64 -4.11 -31.59 -0.12
C GLY A 64 -5.34 -30.99 0.57
N TYR A 65 -5.41 -30.98 1.90
CA TYR A 65 -6.53 -30.37 2.63
C TYR A 65 -6.67 -28.87 2.30
N GLU A 66 -7.85 -28.45 1.82
CA GLU A 66 -8.16 -27.04 1.56
C GLU A 66 -8.32 -26.25 2.86
N LEU A 67 -7.48 -25.24 3.04
CA LEU A 67 -7.49 -24.38 4.21
C LEU A 67 -8.59 -23.33 4.06
N ARG A 68 -9.83 -23.70 4.39
CA ARG A 68 -10.97 -22.76 4.46
C ARG A 68 -10.91 -22.02 5.79
N GLY A 69 -10.62 -20.72 5.73
CA GLY A 69 -10.30 -19.91 6.91
C GLY A 69 -11.40 -19.91 7.97
N ALA A 70 -11.07 -20.43 9.16
CA ALA A 70 -11.82 -20.21 10.39
C ALA A 70 -10.82 -19.97 11.51
N GLY A 71 -10.70 -18.72 11.98
CA GLY A 71 -9.92 -18.42 13.19
C GLY A 71 -9.37 -17.00 13.25
N ALA A 72 -9.93 -16.20 14.16
CA ALA A 72 -9.54 -14.84 14.56
C ALA A 72 -9.58 -13.73 13.49
N ARG A 73 -10.42 -12.70 13.72
CA ARG A 73 -10.44 -11.48 12.89
C ARG A 73 -9.08 -10.79 12.92
N SER A 74 -8.46 -10.61 11.75
CA SER A 74 -7.16 -9.95 11.63
C SER A 74 -7.25 -8.50 12.13
N ARG A 75 -6.11 -7.93 12.52
CA ARG A 75 -6.06 -6.51 12.94
C ARG A 75 -6.45 -5.58 11.79
N VAL A 76 -6.15 -6.00 10.56
CA VAL A 76 -6.48 -5.27 9.34
C VAL A 76 -7.97 -5.32 9.05
N GLU A 77 -8.62 -6.47 9.23
CA GLU A 77 -10.08 -6.61 9.12
C GLU A 77 -10.81 -5.69 10.11
N LYS A 78 -10.34 -5.63 11.37
CA LYS A 78 -10.89 -4.71 12.38
C LYS A 78 -10.74 -3.25 11.97
N LEU A 79 -9.61 -2.88 11.36
CA LEU A 79 -9.43 -1.53 10.81
C LEU A 79 -10.43 -1.26 9.68
N ALA A 80 -10.54 -2.17 8.72
CA ALA A 80 -11.45 -2.04 7.58
C ALA A 80 -12.91 -1.86 8.04
N ASN A 81 -13.36 -2.66 9.00
CA ASN A 81 -14.69 -2.55 9.59
C ASN A 81 -14.93 -1.21 10.28
N LYS A 82 -13.96 -0.74 11.09
CA LYS A 82 -14.05 0.60 11.72
C LYS A 82 -14.17 1.69 10.65
N LEU A 83 -13.32 1.67 9.63
CA LEU A 83 -13.36 2.64 8.53
C LEU A 83 -14.68 2.61 7.75
N GLY A 84 -15.29 1.44 7.57
CA GLY A 84 -16.61 1.30 6.95
C GLY A 84 -17.74 1.90 7.79
N SER A 85 -17.68 1.72 9.12
CA SER A 85 -18.69 2.21 10.07
C SER A 85 -18.57 3.70 10.41
N THR A 86 -17.38 4.29 10.29
CA THR A 86 -17.16 5.71 10.56
C THR A 86 -17.69 6.56 9.41
N LYS A 87 -18.41 7.65 9.69
CA LYS A 87 -18.90 8.59 8.66
C LYS A 87 -18.01 9.83 8.52
N ASN A 88 -17.45 10.30 9.64
CA ASN A 88 -16.63 11.50 9.69
C ASN A 88 -15.27 11.27 9.00
N LYS A 89 -14.82 12.25 8.21
CA LYS A 89 -13.60 12.15 7.40
C LYS A 89 -12.34 12.23 8.25
N GLU A 90 -12.32 13.13 9.22
CA GLU A 90 -11.21 13.35 10.14
C GLU A 90 -10.95 12.12 11.01
N GLN A 91 -12.01 11.52 11.55
CA GLN A 91 -11.95 10.27 12.32
C GLN A 91 -11.39 9.11 11.48
N LYS A 92 -11.77 9.00 10.20
CA LYS A 92 -11.16 8.00 9.29
C LYS A 92 -9.67 8.24 9.11
N ILE A 93 -9.23 9.48 8.94
CA ILE A 93 -7.81 9.83 8.85
C ILE A 93 -7.07 9.43 10.15
N GLU A 94 -7.64 9.71 11.31
CA GLU A 94 -7.04 9.36 12.60
C GLU A 94 -6.90 7.85 12.79
N LEU A 95 -7.93 7.08 12.42
CA LEU A 95 -7.87 5.62 12.43
C LEU A 95 -6.71 5.10 11.58
N ILE A 96 -6.52 5.65 10.38
CA ILE A 96 -5.41 5.26 9.48
C ILE A 96 -4.07 5.67 10.09
N ARG A 97 -3.91 6.91 10.54
CA ARG A 97 -2.65 7.44 11.09
C ARG A 97 -2.18 6.70 12.33
N ASN A 98 -3.11 6.33 13.20
CA ASN A 98 -2.82 5.67 14.48
C ASN A 98 -2.77 4.14 14.35
N PHE A 99 -3.09 3.58 13.18
CA PHE A 99 -3.00 2.14 12.97
C PHE A 99 -1.55 1.66 13.02
N TYR A 100 -1.26 0.72 13.93
CA TYR A 100 0.03 0.05 14.01
C TYR A 100 0.11 -1.04 12.94
N ILE A 101 1.04 -0.91 11.99
CA ILE A 101 1.28 -1.96 10.98
C ILE A 101 1.77 -3.21 11.71
N PRO A 102 1.07 -4.35 11.62
CA PRO A 102 1.53 -5.56 12.28
C PRO A 102 2.81 -6.14 11.65
N ASN A 103 3.35 -7.19 12.26
CA ASN A 103 4.64 -7.80 11.86
C ASN A 103 4.49 -9.17 11.19
N THR A 104 3.28 -9.74 11.12
CA THR A 104 3.07 -11.01 10.41
C THR A 104 3.03 -10.75 8.91
N LYS A 105 3.45 -11.74 8.11
CA LYS A 105 3.42 -11.61 6.66
C LYS A 105 1.97 -11.39 6.20
N GLU A 106 1.04 -12.15 6.74
CA GLU A 106 -0.40 -12.11 6.49
C GLU A 106 -0.98 -10.71 6.68
N ASP A 107 -0.76 -10.12 7.87
CA ASP A 107 -1.27 -8.79 8.18
C ASP A 107 -0.63 -7.72 7.25
N ILE A 108 0.66 -7.83 6.93
CA ILE A 108 1.35 -6.87 6.04
C ILE A 108 0.75 -6.94 4.63
N TYR A 109 0.58 -8.15 4.10
CA TYR A 109 0.04 -8.37 2.76
C TYR A 109 -1.40 -7.88 2.65
N GLU A 110 -2.25 -8.23 3.62
CA GLU A 110 -3.63 -7.76 3.69
C GLU A 110 -3.70 -6.24 3.78
N PHE A 111 -2.85 -5.63 4.62
CA PHE A 111 -2.81 -4.18 4.76
C PHE A 111 -2.38 -3.47 3.47
N VAL A 112 -1.40 -4.00 2.72
CA VAL A 112 -0.97 -3.40 1.45
C VAL A 112 -2.12 -3.40 0.43
N ILE A 113 -2.88 -4.50 0.34
CA ILE A 113 -4.06 -4.58 -0.54
C ILE A 113 -5.12 -3.57 -0.11
N LEU A 114 -5.42 -3.49 1.18
CA LEU A 114 -6.38 -2.52 1.73
C LEU A 114 -5.95 -1.07 1.44
N ALA A 115 -4.69 -0.73 1.73
CA ALA A 115 -4.18 0.62 1.55
C ALA A 115 -4.19 1.04 0.07
N THR A 116 -3.67 0.19 -0.82
CA THR A 116 -3.57 0.50 -2.25
C THR A 116 -4.95 0.63 -2.91
N SER A 117 -5.92 -0.21 -2.53
CA SER A 117 -7.30 -0.09 -3.02
C SER A 117 -7.97 1.20 -2.59
N ASN A 118 -7.76 1.66 -1.35
CA ASN A 118 -8.31 2.93 -0.86
C ASN A 118 -7.61 4.16 -1.45
N MET A 119 -6.33 4.03 -1.85
CA MET A 119 -5.60 5.10 -2.53
C MET A 119 -6.06 5.36 -3.98
N ASN A 120 -6.88 4.48 -4.56
CA ASN A 120 -7.36 4.61 -5.95
C ASN A 120 -8.23 5.85 -6.19
N SER A 121 -8.98 6.31 -5.17
CA SER A 121 -9.93 7.42 -5.30
C SER A 121 -9.33 8.81 -5.08
N TYR A 122 -8.01 8.93 -4.82
CA TYR A 122 -7.34 10.21 -4.54
C TYR A 122 -8.09 11.11 -3.53
N GLY A 123 -8.67 10.51 -2.50
CA GLY A 123 -9.50 11.16 -1.47
C GLY A 123 -8.70 12.01 -0.48
N TYR A 124 -9.42 12.56 0.51
CA TYR A 124 -8.87 13.38 1.60
C TYR A 124 -7.91 12.60 2.51
N ASP A 125 -7.99 11.28 2.49
CA ASP A 125 -7.23 10.32 3.30
C ASP A 125 -5.98 9.77 2.58
N PHE A 126 -5.75 10.16 1.33
CA PHE A 126 -4.64 9.66 0.50
C PHE A 126 -3.27 9.75 1.18
N GLU A 127 -2.98 10.87 1.87
CA GLU A 127 -1.67 11.06 2.51
C GLU A 127 -1.49 10.13 3.72
N ALA A 128 -2.56 9.89 4.48
CA ALA A 128 -2.54 8.97 5.61
C ALA A 128 -2.28 7.54 5.13
N TRP A 129 -2.98 7.11 4.07
CA TRP A 129 -2.75 5.82 3.45
C TRP A 129 -1.35 5.68 2.87
N ASN A 130 -0.86 6.71 2.15
CA ASN A 130 0.48 6.69 1.56
C ASN A 130 1.56 6.51 2.63
N THR A 131 1.44 7.22 3.76
CA THR A 131 2.40 7.12 4.88
C THR A 131 2.40 5.71 5.47
N LYS A 132 1.22 5.10 5.65
CA LYS A 132 1.12 3.74 6.18
C LYS A 132 1.53 2.66 5.20
N LEU A 133 1.26 2.87 3.91
CA LEU A 133 1.72 1.99 2.83
C LEU A 133 3.26 1.95 2.79
N GLU A 134 3.92 3.09 2.96
CA GLU A 134 5.39 3.17 3.06
C GLU A 134 5.92 2.31 4.23
N GLN A 135 5.32 2.47 5.42
CA GLN A 135 5.68 1.69 6.61
C GLN A 135 5.49 0.18 6.37
N ALA A 136 4.36 -0.21 5.75
CA ALA A 136 4.09 -1.59 5.42
C ALA A 136 5.07 -2.17 4.38
N TYR A 137 5.44 -1.38 3.37
CA TYR A 137 6.41 -1.79 2.36
C TYR A 137 7.81 -2.02 2.93
N GLN A 138 8.26 -1.15 3.84
CA GLN A 138 9.53 -1.33 4.55
C GLN A 138 9.55 -2.61 5.38
N LYS A 139 8.46 -2.89 6.12
CA LYS A 139 8.31 -4.16 6.84
C LYS A 139 8.27 -5.34 5.90
N ALA A 140 7.54 -5.25 4.79
CA ALA A 140 7.47 -6.31 3.79
C ALA A 140 8.86 -6.68 3.24
N THR A 141 9.69 -5.66 2.97
CA THR A 141 11.07 -5.84 2.48
C THR A 141 11.92 -6.67 3.45
N LEU A 142 11.73 -6.48 4.75
CA LEU A 142 12.45 -7.22 5.78
C LEU A 142 11.85 -8.60 6.06
N SER A 143 10.52 -8.72 6.02
CA SER A 143 9.81 -9.93 6.44
C SER A 143 9.69 -10.98 5.35
N PHE A 144 9.61 -10.60 4.07
CA PHE A 144 9.24 -11.51 2.98
C PHE A 144 10.40 -12.04 2.13
N GLY A 145 11.57 -11.40 2.14
CA GLY A 145 12.70 -11.80 1.29
C GLY A 145 12.35 -11.83 -0.20
N ASN A 146 12.92 -12.77 -0.96
CA ASN A 146 12.70 -12.89 -2.42
C ASN A 146 11.53 -13.85 -2.76
N THR A 147 10.36 -13.59 -2.20
CA THR A 147 9.15 -14.39 -2.41
C THR A 147 8.25 -13.79 -3.50
N LYS A 148 7.38 -14.60 -4.10
CA LYS A 148 6.42 -14.14 -5.13
C LYS A 148 5.44 -13.11 -4.55
N GLU A 149 5.08 -13.28 -3.28
CA GLU A 149 4.21 -12.39 -2.53
C GLU A 149 4.85 -11.01 -2.38
N PHE A 150 6.16 -10.95 -2.12
CA PHE A 150 6.88 -9.68 -2.06
C PHE A 150 6.93 -8.98 -3.43
N GLN A 151 7.14 -9.73 -4.52
CA GLN A 151 7.11 -9.16 -5.87
C GLN A 151 5.76 -8.50 -6.17
N TYR A 152 4.66 -9.15 -5.78
CA TYR A 152 3.32 -8.58 -5.91
C TYR A 152 3.12 -7.32 -5.05
N ILE A 153 3.56 -7.34 -3.79
CA ILE A 153 3.56 -6.14 -2.93
C ILE A 153 4.35 -4.99 -3.57
N SER A 154 5.54 -5.28 -4.10
CA SER A 154 6.41 -4.28 -4.75
C SER A 154 5.75 -3.69 -6.00
N GLN A 155 5.07 -4.52 -6.79
CA GLN A 155 4.28 -4.05 -7.92
C GLN A 155 3.18 -3.08 -7.46
N LEU A 156 2.35 -3.47 -6.48
CA LEU A 156 1.28 -2.62 -5.94
C LEU A 156 1.81 -1.28 -5.41
N TYR A 157 2.89 -1.33 -4.63
CA TYR A 157 3.56 -0.15 -4.11
C TYR A 157 4.07 0.77 -5.23
N SER A 158 4.76 0.21 -6.23
CA SER A 158 5.30 0.99 -7.35
C SER A 158 4.20 1.70 -8.16
N GLN A 159 3.06 1.03 -8.36
CA GLN A 159 1.91 1.62 -9.05
C GLN A 159 1.31 2.77 -8.24
N ALA A 160 1.16 2.61 -6.92
CA ALA A 160 0.69 3.67 -6.03
C ALA A 160 1.63 4.88 -6.06
N GLN A 161 2.95 4.67 -6.08
CA GLN A 161 3.92 5.78 -6.14
C GLN A 161 3.94 6.50 -7.49
N LYS A 162 3.82 5.79 -8.61
CA LYS A 162 3.69 6.41 -9.94
C LYS A 162 2.48 7.34 -9.99
N ARG A 163 1.35 6.90 -9.43
CA ARG A 163 0.12 7.68 -9.30
C ARG A 163 0.30 8.95 -8.45
N LYS A 164 1.00 8.84 -7.31
CA LYS A 164 1.37 10.01 -6.48
C LYS A 164 2.20 11.03 -7.27
N ARG A 165 3.25 10.57 -7.95
CA ARG A 165 4.13 11.43 -8.76
C ARG A 165 3.38 12.11 -9.89
N LEU A 166 2.55 11.36 -10.63
CA LEU A 166 1.72 11.91 -11.69
C LEU A 166 0.77 13.00 -11.18
N LYS A 167 0.13 12.80 -10.02
CA LYS A 167 -0.74 13.83 -9.42
C LYS A 167 0.04 15.06 -8.96
N SER A 168 1.18 14.88 -8.31
CA SER A 168 2.05 16.00 -7.90
C SER A 168 2.48 16.80 -9.11
N PHE A 169 2.92 16.12 -10.17
CA PHE A 169 3.26 16.73 -11.44
C PHE A 169 2.07 17.49 -12.04
N MET A 170 0.89 16.86 -12.16
CA MET A 170 -0.33 17.50 -12.67
C MET A 170 -0.78 18.70 -11.83
N LYS A 171 -0.61 18.64 -10.50
CA LYS A 171 -0.90 19.77 -9.59
C LYS A 171 0.06 20.92 -9.87
N THR A 172 1.36 20.66 -9.95
CA THR A 172 2.39 21.66 -10.28
C THR A 172 2.15 22.27 -11.66
N LEU A 173 1.79 21.43 -12.64
CA LEU A 173 1.43 21.84 -13.99
C LEU A 173 0.22 22.78 -13.98
N ARG A 174 -0.78 22.48 -13.15
CA ARG A 174 -2.01 23.26 -13.03
C ARG A 174 -1.86 24.53 -12.19
N SER A 175 -0.95 24.54 -11.21
CA SER A 175 -0.81 25.63 -10.26
C SER A 175 -0.03 26.83 -10.81
N SER A 176 0.80 26.63 -11.83
CA SER A 176 1.59 27.72 -12.42
C SER A 176 0.90 28.31 -13.66
N ASN A 177 0.31 29.50 -13.51
CA ASN A 177 -0.30 30.24 -14.62
C ASN A 177 0.71 30.49 -15.76
N LYS A 178 1.97 30.81 -15.40
CA LYS A 178 3.04 31.02 -16.38
C LYS A 178 3.34 29.74 -17.15
N LEU A 179 3.44 28.61 -16.46
CA LEU A 179 3.72 27.31 -17.09
C LEU A 179 2.56 26.85 -17.99
N GLN A 180 1.32 27.02 -17.54
CA GLN A 180 0.14 26.72 -18.38
C GLN A 180 0.15 27.55 -19.66
N PHE A 181 0.47 28.84 -19.55
CA PHE A 181 0.61 29.71 -20.70
C PHE A 181 1.74 29.27 -21.63
N PHE A 182 2.94 28.99 -21.10
CA PHE A 182 4.06 28.51 -21.91
C PHE A 182 3.75 27.20 -22.64
N LEU A 183 3.04 26.28 -21.99
CA LEU A 183 2.65 25.00 -22.61
C LEU A 183 1.61 25.17 -23.71
N SER A 184 0.59 26.01 -23.49
CA SER A 184 -0.45 26.24 -24.50
C SER A 184 0.05 27.12 -25.65
N PHE A 185 0.86 28.14 -25.35
CA PHE A 185 1.46 29.03 -26.33
C PHE A 185 2.53 28.30 -27.15
N GLY A 186 3.47 27.63 -26.48
CA GLY A 186 4.52 26.85 -27.12
C GLY A 186 3.96 25.68 -27.92
N GLY A 187 2.99 24.95 -27.37
CA GLY A 187 2.29 23.87 -28.06
C GLY A 187 1.50 24.35 -29.30
N GLY A 188 0.85 25.50 -29.22
CA GLY A 188 0.18 26.10 -30.37
C GLY A 188 1.16 26.49 -31.48
N LEU A 189 2.29 27.11 -31.11
CA LEU A 189 3.32 27.53 -32.07
C LEU A 189 4.00 26.34 -32.76
N THR A 190 4.31 25.27 -32.02
CA THR A 190 4.91 24.06 -32.59
C THR A 190 3.95 23.33 -33.52
N MET A 191 2.65 23.28 -33.21
CA MET A 191 1.63 22.71 -34.10
C MET A 191 1.50 23.48 -35.41
N VAL A 192 1.47 24.81 -35.35
CA VAL A 192 1.40 25.66 -36.57
C VAL A 192 2.66 25.50 -37.42
N TRP A 193 3.83 25.48 -36.79
CA TRP A 193 5.10 25.31 -37.51
C TRP A 193 5.20 23.92 -38.17
N ALA A 194 4.83 22.86 -37.45
CA ALA A 194 4.81 21.50 -37.97
C ALA A 194 3.80 21.35 -39.13
N ALA A 195 2.59 21.91 -39.00
CA ALA A 195 1.60 21.91 -40.06
C ALA A 195 2.09 22.64 -41.33
N GLY A 196 2.74 23.80 -41.17
CA GLY A 196 3.34 24.52 -42.30
C GLY A 196 4.49 23.77 -42.97
N ALA A 197 5.26 22.98 -42.21
CA ALA A 197 6.29 22.11 -42.79
C ALA A 197 5.68 20.93 -43.57
N ILE A 198 4.57 20.38 -43.08
CA ILE A 198 3.79 19.33 -43.77
C ILE A 198 3.24 19.86 -45.10
N GLU A 199 2.63 21.05 -45.12
CA GLU A 199 2.07 21.66 -46.34
C GLU A 199 3.10 21.91 -47.44
N LYS A 200 4.36 22.18 -47.08
CA LYS A 200 5.43 22.45 -48.06
C LYS A 200 6.02 21.21 -48.71
N ASN A 201 5.87 20.04 -48.09
CA ASN A 201 6.56 18.81 -48.50
C ASN A 201 5.63 17.69 -49.00
N ILE A 202 4.32 17.95 -49.13
CA ILE A 202 3.33 16.95 -49.55
C ILE A 202 2.77 17.25 -50.92
N ASP A 203 2.82 16.23 -51.78
CA ASP A 203 2.20 16.23 -53.10
C ASP A 203 0.70 15.87 -52.99
N THR A 204 -0.18 16.77 -53.42
CA THR A 204 -1.64 16.61 -53.35
C THR A 204 -2.28 15.93 -54.55
N SER A 205 -1.49 15.55 -55.54
CA SER A 205 -1.99 14.84 -56.73
C SER A 205 -2.63 13.49 -56.38
N ASN A 206 -2.20 12.85 -55.29
CA ASN A 206 -2.71 11.57 -54.82
C ASN A 206 -3.67 11.73 -53.65
N PHE A 207 -4.64 10.80 -53.56
CA PHE A 207 -5.68 10.78 -52.51
C PHE A 207 -5.11 10.89 -51.09
N PHE A 208 -4.03 10.16 -50.79
CA PHE A 208 -3.36 10.23 -49.49
C PHE A 208 -2.75 11.61 -49.19
N GLY A 209 -2.19 12.28 -50.19
CA GLY A 209 -1.64 13.63 -50.03
C GLY A 209 -2.72 14.66 -49.71
N SER A 210 -3.88 14.55 -50.35
CA SER A 210 -5.05 15.39 -50.06
C SER A 210 -5.56 15.20 -48.62
N ILE A 211 -5.63 13.96 -48.14
CA ILE A 211 -6.00 13.64 -46.76
C ILE A 211 -5.01 14.24 -45.76
N ILE A 212 -3.70 14.08 -45.98
CA ILE A 212 -2.70 14.59 -45.04
C ILE A 212 -2.71 16.13 -45.01
N MET A 213 -2.92 16.79 -46.15
CA MET A 213 -3.08 18.25 -46.20
C MET A 213 -4.31 18.71 -45.40
N PHE A 214 -5.44 18.00 -45.50
CA PHE A 214 -6.64 18.31 -44.73
C PHE A 214 -6.38 18.24 -43.21
N PHE A 215 -5.71 17.19 -42.74
CA PHE A 215 -5.31 17.07 -41.33
C PHE A 215 -4.27 18.13 -40.93
N GLY A 216 -3.32 18.47 -41.80
CA GLY A 216 -2.35 19.54 -41.58
C GLY A 216 -3.02 20.89 -41.33
N ARG A 217 -4.00 21.26 -42.16
CA ARG A 217 -4.81 22.48 -41.99
C ARG A 217 -5.63 22.45 -40.70
N ALA A 218 -6.22 21.32 -40.35
CA ALA A 218 -6.96 21.15 -39.11
C ALA A 218 -6.05 21.31 -37.87
N ILE A 219 -4.83 20.76 -37.90
CA ILE A 219 -3.82 20.92 -36.85
C ILE A 219 -3.37 22.38 -36.73
N SER A 220 -3.17 23.07 -37.86
CA SER A 220 -2.83 24.51 -37.88
C SER A 220 -3.95 25.36 -37.26
N MET A 221 -5.22 25.08 -37.58
CA MET A 221 -6.37 25.74 -36.96
C MET A 221 -6.44 25.48 -35.44
N LEU A 222 -6.23 24.23 -35.00
CA LEU A 222 -6.17 23.89 -33.58
C LEU A 222 -5.02 24.61 -32.87
N GLY A 223 -3.85 24.69 -33.50
CA GLY A 223 -2.67 25.38 -32.96
C GLY A 223 -2.91 26.89 -32.79
N THR A 224 -3.51 27.55 -33.78
CA THR A 224 -3.87 28.98 -33.69
C THR A 224 -4.95 29.24 -32.63
N LEU A 225 -5.96 28.37 -32.51
CA LEU A 225 -6.95 28.45 -31.43
C LEU A 225 -6.30 28.32 -30.05
N LEU A 226 -5.42 27.33 -29.84
CA LEU A 226 -4.69 27.16 -28.58
C LEU A 226 -3.83 28.38 -28.24
N PHE A 227 -3.15 28.94 -29.25
CA PHE A 227 -2.35 30.15 -29.11
C PHE A 227 -3.22 31.34 -28.64
N ILE A 228 -4.35 31.60 -29.30
CA ILE A 228 -5.27 32.69 -28.93
C ILE A 228 -5.87 32.45 -27.53
N PHE A 229 -6.27 31.21 -27.22
CA PHE A 229 -6.83 30.86 -25.92
C PHE A 229 -5.83 31.05 -24.78
N SER A 230 -4.53 30.93 -25.06
CA SER A 230 -3.45 31.18 -24.10
C SER A 230 -3.51 32.62 -23.55
N PHE A 231 -3.78 33.61 -24.41
CA PHE A 231 -3.91 35.01 -24.02
C PHE A 231 -5.22 35.29 -23.27
N LEU A 232 -6.33 34.64 -23.66
CA LEU A 232 -7.62 34.75 -22.97
C LEU A 232 -7.55 34.24 -21.52
N ILE A 233 -6.81 33.16 -21.27
CA ILE A 233 -6.62 32.61 -19.91
C ILE A 233 -5.92 33.63 -18.98
N ILE A 234 -4.95 34.40 -19.49
CA ILE A 234 -4.29 35.47 -18.72
C ILE A 234 -5.30 36.55 -18.34
N PHE A 235 -6.12 36.98 -19.31
CA PHE A 235 -7.07 38.08 -19.14
C PHE A 235 -8.20 37.72 -18.14
N LEU A 236 -8.78 36.52 -18.27
CA LEU A 236 -9.84 36.05 -17.39
C LEU A 236 -9.37 35.85 -15.93
N ARG A 237 -8.11 35.43 -15.73
CA ARG A 237 -7.57 35.23 -14.38
C ARG A 237 -7.15 36.51 -13.69
N LYS A 238 -6.68 37.52 -14.43
CA LYS A 238 -6.36 38.85 -13.86
C LYS A 238 -7.58 39.50 -13.20
N LYS A 239 -8.76 39.30 -13.79
CA LYS A 239 -10.06 39.78 -13.29
C LYS A 239 -10.54 39.08 -12.00
N LYS A 240 -10.06 37.85 -11.74
CA LYS A 240 -10.44 37.05 -10.56
C LYS A 240 -9.59 37.35 -9.32
N VAL A 241 -8.45 38.05 -9.48
CA VAL A 241 -7.56 38.48 -8.40
C VAL A 241 -7.88 39.92 -7.95
N SER A 242 -8.64 40.68 -8.75
CA SER A 242 -9.05 42.06 -8.44
C SER A 242 -10.46 42.18 -7.86
N ASN A 243 -11.16 41.08 -7.61
CA ASN A 243 -12.44 40.98 -6.92
C ASN A 243 -12.26 40.15 -5.65
#